data_AF-A0A7W1ENU2-F1
#
_entry.id   AF-A0A7W1ENU2-F1
#
_cell.length_a   1.000
_cell.length_b   1.000
_cell.length_c   1.000
_cell.angle_alpha   90.00
_cell.angle_beta   90.00
_cell.angle_gamma   90.00
#
_symmetry.space_group_name_H-M   'P 1'
#
loop_
_entity.id
_entity.type
_entity.pdbx_description
1 polymer ?
#
loop_
_entity_poly.entity_id
_entity_poly.type
_entity_poly.pdbx_seq_one_letter_code
_entity_poly.pdbx_strand_id
1 'polypeptide(L)'
;MLDDKLRPIKERMLMPAATVVGRRVHPMVVTLAAFVIGLGAAVAAARGANGLGLALWLTNRLLDGFDGTLARAQGAQTDVGGYVDIVLDFVIYAAVPMGLVLGAAPPERATLAIAALAMVASFYVNAASWMYLAAILERRGAGAAARGELTTITMPRGLVGGTETIAFYVLFLALPRSLLSLFSLMTALVLVTVIQRLVWAVRRL
;
A
#
# COMPACT_ATOMS: atom_id res chain seq x y z
N MET A 1 10.32 -9.29 4.88
CA MET A 1 10.31 -8.38 3.71
C MET A 1 11.31 -7.24 3.92
N LEU A 2 11.63 -6.48 2.86
CA LEU A 2 12.37 -5.23 3.03
C LEU A 2 11.57 -4.23 3.87
N ASP A 3 10.24 -4.29 3.78
CA ASP A 3 9.30 -3.52 4.61
C ASP A 3 9.60 -3.61 6.12
N ASP A 4 9.78 -4.83 6.64
CA ASP A 4 10.08 -5.05 8.07
C ASP A 4 11.38 -4.34 8.51
N LYS A 5 12.37 -4.26 7.61
CA LYS A 5 13.68 -3.66 7.89
C LYS A 5 13.66 -2.14 7.75
N LEU A 6 12.86 -1.61 6.83
CA LEU A 6 12.82 -0.18 6.52
C LEU A 6 11.83 0.59 7.40
N ARG A 7 10.84 -0.08 7.98
CA ARG A 7 9.85 0.54 8.86
C ARG A 7 10.45 1.29 10.07
N PRO A 8 11.41 0.72 10.83
CA PRO A 8 12.05 1.45 11.94
C PRO A 8 12.86 2.67 11.48
N ILE A 9 13.46 2.60 10.28
CA ILE A 9 14.23 3.70 9.70
C ILE A 9 13.29 4.85 9.30
N LYS A 10 12.20 4.52 8.61
CA LYS A 10 11.13 5.47 8.26
C LYS A 10 10.63 6.18 9.52
N GLU A 11 10.33 5.42 10.56
CA GLU A 11 9.82 5.96 11.82
C GLU A 11 10.83 6.90 12.50
N ARG A 12 12.10 6.51 12.57
CA ARG A 12 13.17 7.36 13.13
C ARG A 12 13.33 8.67 12.36
N MET A 13 13.14 8.66 11.04
CA MET A 13 13.23 9.85 10.20
C MET A 13 12.02 10.78 10.32
N LEU A 14 10.81 10.22 10.47
CA LEU A 14 9.58 10.99 10.52
C LEU A 14 9.23 11.49 11.93
N MET A 15 9.71 10.81 12.99
CA MET A 15 9.39 11.15 14.38
C MET A 15 9.72 12.60 14.77
N PRO A 16 10.88 13.20 14.42
CA PRO A 16 11.18 14.59 14.76
C PRO A 16 10.20 15.59 14.14
N ALA A 17 9.78 15.34 12.89
CA ALA A 17 8.78 16.18 12.25
C ALA A 17 7.40 16.00 12.91
N ALA A 18 7.05 14.77 13.27
CA ALA A 18 5.79 14.45 13.94
C ALA A 18 5.68 15.12 15.32
N THR A 19 6.76 15.15 16.09
CA THR A 19 6.79 15.83 17.41
C THR A 19 6.68 17.35 17.28
N VAL A 20 7.31 17.96 16.27
CA VAL A 20 7.21 19.41 15.99
C VAL A 20 5.79 19.80 15.56
N VAL A 21 5.16 19.01 14.70
CA VAL A 21 3.74 19.22 14.34
C VAL A 21 2.87 19.07 15.58
N GLY A 22 3.19 18.11 16.45
CA GLY A 22 2.50 17.90 17.72
C GLY A 22 1.00 17.76 17.47
N ARG A 23 0.16 18.30 18.37
CA ARG A 23 -1.32 18.24 18.26
C ARG A 23 -1.94 19.27 17.29
N ARG A 24 -1.13 19.98 16.50
CA ARG A 24 -1.65 21.04 15.60
C ARG A 24 -2.45 20.48 14.43
N VAL A 25 -2.16 19.25 14.02
CA VAL A 25 -2.82 18.56 12.91
C VAL A 25 -3.30 17.21 13.40
N HIS A 26 -4.57 16.90 13.12
CA HIS A 26 -5.13 15.59 13.43
C HIS A 26 -4.65 14.56 12.40
N PRO A 27 -4.21 13.35 12.80
CA PRO A 27 -3.70 12.32 11.87
C PRO A 27 -4.64 12.01 10.71
N MET A 28 -5.96 11.90 10.97
CA MET A 28 -6.98 11.71 9.92
C MET A 28 -6.92 12.76 8.79
N VAL A 29 -6.57 14.01 9.09
CA VAL A 29 -6.44 15.05 8.07
C VAL A 29 -5.27 14.75 7.14
N VAL A 30 -4.18 14.22 7.70
CA VAL A 30 -3.01 13.77 6.91
C VAL A 30 -3.40 12.58 6.04
N THR A 31 -4.12 11.60 6.56
CA THR A 31 -4.63 10.45 5.80
C THR A 31 -5.52 10.89 4.63
N LEU A 32 -6.47 11.80 4.86
CA LEU A 32 -7.35 12.33 3.81
C LEU A 32 -6.59 13.18 2.78
N ALA A 33 -5.60 13.97 3.21
CA ALA A 33 -4.74 14.73 2.31
C ALA A 33 -3.88 13.78 1.44
N ALA A 34 -3.31 12.74 2.05
CA ALA A 34 -2.60 11.69 1.33
C ALA A 34 -3.51 11.07 0.27
N PHE A 35 -4.74 10.72 0.62
CA PHE A 35 -5.71 10.15 -0.30
C PHE A 35 -5.98 11.04 -1.52
N VAL A 36 -6.25 12.33 -1.30
CA VAL A 36 -6.48 13.28 -2.41
C VAL A 36 -5.25 13.39 -3.33
N ILE A 37 -4.05 13.43 -2.76
CA ILE A 37 -2.80 13.45 -3.53
C ILE A 37 -2.62 12.14 -4.32
N GLY A 38 -2.97 11.00 -3.73
CA GLY A 38 -2.94 9.69 -4.39
C GLY A 38 -3.90 9.60 -5.57
N LEU A 39 -5.13 10.12 -5.44
CA LEU A 39 -6.05 10.28 -6.57
C LEU A 39 -5.50 11.22 -7.64
N GLY A 40 -4.84 12.30 -7.22
CA GLY A 40 -4.12 13.19 -8.13
C GLY A 40 -3.05 12.46 -8.95
N ALA A 41 -2.31 11.53 -8.35
CA ALA A 41 -1.35 10.69 -9.06
C ALA A 41 -2.01 9.82 -10.13
N ALA A 42 -3.15 9.20 -9.82
CA ALA A 42 -3.93 8.42 -10.78
C ALA A 42 -4.45 9.28 -11.95
N VAL A 43 -4.97 10.48 -11.66
CA VAL A 43 -5.44 11.42 -12.69
C VAL A 43 -4.28 11.90 -13.56
N ALA A 44 -3.12 12.19 -12.98
CA ALA A 44 -1.93 12.58 -13.74
C ALA A 44 -1.48 11.44 -14.67
N ALA A 45 -1.46 10.20 -14.19
CA ALA A 45 -1.16 9.02 -15.00
C ALA A 45 -2.18 8.84 -16.14
N ALA A 46 -3.48 9.04 -15.88
CA ALA A 46 -4.54 8.98 -16.89
C ALA A 46 -4.38 10.02 -18.01
N ARG A 47 -3.72 11.14 -17.73
CA ARG A 47 -3.39 12.19 -18.72
C ARG A 47 -2.02 11.99 -19.37
N GLY A 48 -1.33 10.89 -19.09
CA GLY A 48 0.03 10.61 -19.57
C GLY A 48 1.11 11.48 -18.91
N ALA A 49 0.78 12.27 -17.88
CA ALA A 49 1.70 13.14 -17.16
C ALA A 49 2.47 12.34 -16.08
N ASN A 50 3.18 11.29 -16.49
CA ASN A 50 3.76 10.29 -15.59
C ASN A 50 4.77 10.86 -14.59
N GLY A 51 5.53 11.89 -14.97
CA GLY A 51 6.46 12.56 -14.04
C GLY A 51 5.74 13.27 -12.88
N LEU A 52 4.62 13.95 -13.17
CA LEU A 52 3.76 14.52 -12.14
C LEU A 52 3.09 13.41 -11.31
N GLY A 53 2.62 12.34 -11.97
CA GLY A 53 2.07 11.17 -11.29
C GLY A 53 3.07 10.55 -10.30
N LEU A 54 4.34 10.44 -10.68
CA LEU A 54 5.42 9.97 -9.81
C LEU A 54 5.66 10.89 -8.62
N ALA A 55 5.72 12.20 -8.83
CA ALA A 55 5.91 13.16 -7.74
C ALA A 55 4.74 13.12 -6.74
N LEU A 56 3.51 13.05 -7.24
CA LEU A 56 2.31 12.92 -6.41
C LEU A 56 2.27 11.58 -5.67
N TRP A 57 2.64 10.48 -6.33
CA TRP A 57 2.74 9.16 -5.70
C TRP A 57 3.73 9.16 -4.52
N LEU A 58 4.95 9.68 -4.73
CA LEU A 58 5.95 9.77 -3.68
C LEU A 58 5.48 10.67 -2.53
N THR A 59 4.84 11.79 -2.84
CA THR A 59 4.26 12.69 -1.82
C THR A 59 3.17 11.98 -1.02
N ASN A 60 2.28 11.24 -1.68
CA ASN A 60 1.26 10.43 -1.04
C ASN A 60 1.91 9.39 -0.10
N ARG A 61 2.93 8.64 -0.54
CA ARG A 61 3.63 7.66 0.32
C ARG A 61 4.35 8.28 1.51
N LEU A 62 4.84 9.52 1.38
CA LEU A 62 5.42 10.26 2.50
C LEU A 62 4.36 10.63 3.55
N LEU A 63 3.21 11.15 3.10
CA LEU A 63 2.10 11.53 4.00
C LEU A 63 1.47 10.31 4.69
N ASP A 64 1.30 9.21 3.95
CA ASP A 64 0.84 7.90 4.43
C ASP A 64 1.82 7.25 5.43
N GLY A 65 3.12 7.51 5.30
CA GLY A 65 4.07 7.14 6.34
C GLY A 65 3.99 8.05 7.57
N PHE A 66 3.60 9.31 7.36
CA PHE A 66 3.63 10.36 8.36
C PHE A 66 2.41 10.34 9.28
N ASP A 67 1.21 10.01 8.79
CA ASP A 67 -0.02 10.01 9.60
C ASP A 67 0.03 9.02 10.77
N GLY A 68 0.51 7.79 10.55
CA GLY A 68 0.68 6.79 11.59
C GLY A 68 1.78 7.18 12.57
N THR A 69 2.86 7.80 12.08
CA THR A 69 3.93 8.33 12.94
C THR A 69 3.41 9.48 13.81
N LEU A 70 2.59 10.37 13.24
CA LEU A 70 1.96 11.48 13.94
C LEU A 70 0.95 10.97 14.98
N ALA A 71 0.13 9.98 14.64
CA ALA A 71 -0.79 9.35 15.58
C ALA A 71 -0.05 8.72 16.77
N ARG A 72 1.08 8.04 16.54
CA ARG A 72 1.93 7.49 17.60
C ARG A 72 2.57 8.58 18.46
N ALA A 73 3.15 9.61 17.84
CA ALA A 73 3.77 10.73 18.56
C ALA A 73 2.77 11.49 19.45
N GLN A 74 1.49 11.53 19.08
CA GLN A 74 0.44 12.19 19.85
C GLN A 74 -0.26 11.28 20.87
N GLY A 75 -0.03 9.96 20.82
CA GLY A 75 -0.84 8.98 21.57
C GLY A 75 -2.30 8.91 21.09
N ALA A 76 -2.54 9.20 19.81
CA ALA A 76 -3.86 9.35 19.20
C ALA A 76 -4.19 8.23 18.18
N GLN A 77 -3.58 7.05 18.33
CA GLN A 77 -3.92 5.90 17.49
C GLN A 77 -5.34 5.43 17.80
N THR A 78 -6.12 5.19 16.74
CA THR A 78 -7.51 4.70 16.84
C THR A 78 -7.77 3.63 15.80
N ASP A 79 -8.69 2.72 16.09
CA ASP A 79 -9.10 1.67 15.14
C ASP A 79 -9.72 2.25 13.87
N VAL A 80 -10.54 3.31 14.02
CA VAL A 80 -11.12 4.03 12.87
C VAL A 80 -10.04 4.64 12.00
N GLY A 81 -8.98 5.20 12.59
CA GLY A 81 -7.84 5.73 11.86
C GLY A 81 -7.15 4.65 11.01
N GLY A 82 -6.79 3.52 11.63
CA GLY A 82 -6.17 2.41 10.91
C GLY A 82 -7.08 1.77 9.85
N TYR A 83 -8.40 1.73 10.08
CA TYR A 83 -9.38 1.25 9.11
C TYR A 83 -9.51 2.17 7.90
N VAL A 84 -9.63 3.48 8.12
CA VAL A 84 -9.73 4.45 7.02
C VAL A 84 -8.44 4.48 6.21
N ASP A 85 -7.28 4.46 6.87
CA ASP A 85 -5.96 4.42 6.25
C ASP A 85 -5.87 3.26 5.24
N ILE A 86 -6.07 2.02 5.68
CA ILE A 86 -5.96 0.85 4.79
C ILE A 86 -6.99 0.89 3.65
N VAL A 87 -8.24 1.33 3.91
CA VAL A 87 -9.28 1.39 2.88
C VAL A 87 -8.91 2.39 1.78
N LEU A 88 -8.44 3.57 2.14
CA LEU A 88 -8.03 4.60 1.18
C LEU A 88 -6.78 4.18 0.41
N ASP A 89 -5.88 3.44 1.05
CA ASP A 89 -4.72 2.85 0.41
C ASP A 89 -5.11 1.89 -0.73
N PHE A 90 -6.06 0.98 -0.47
CA PHE A 90 -6.60 0.09 -1.50
C PHE A 90 -7.24 0.82 -2.68
N VAL A 91 -7.92 1.95 -2.43
CA VAL A 91 -8.46 2.78 -3.51
C VAL A 91 -7.34 3.33 -4.39
N ILE A 92 -6.27 3.85 -3.80
CA ILE A 92 -5.13 4.40 -4.56
C ILE A 92 -4.40 3.29 -5.33
N TYR A 93 -4.19 2.13 -4.69
CA TYR A 93 -3.56 0.98 -5.34
C TYR A 93 -4.37 0.46 -6.54
N ALA A 94 -5.69 0.61 -6.55
CA ALA A 94 -6.49 0.32 -7.74
C ALA A 94 -6.47 1.46 -8.77
N ALA A 95 -6.55 2.72 -8.30
CA ALA A 95 -6.70 3.89 -9.15
C ALA A 95 -5.46 4.19 -9.99
N VAL A 96 -4.24 4.07 -9.43
CA VAL A 96 -3.01 4.41 -10.17
C VAL A 96 -2.76 3.50 -11.37
N PRO A 97 -2.83 2.15 -11.26
CA PRO A 97 -2.75 1.26 -12.42
C PRO A 97 -3.85 1.54 -13.45
N MET A 98 -5.08 1.83 -12.99
CA MET A 98 -6.17 2.22 -13.89
C MET A 98 -5.83 3.50 -14.65
N GLY A 99 -5.28 4.52 -13.98
CA GLY A 99 -4.79 5.74 -14.60
C GLY A 99 -3.72 5.47 -15.66
N LEU A 100 -2.73 4.65 -15.36
CA LEU A 100 -1.67 4.27 -16.31
C LEU A 100 -2.24 3.60 -17.58
N VAL A 101 -3.23 2.71 -17.44
CA VAL A 101 -3.91 2.09 -18.58
C VAL A 101 -4.68 3.12 -19.41
N LEU A 102 -5.40 4.05 -18.76
CA LEU A 102 -6.14 5.10 -19.45
C LEU A 102 -5.23 6.06 -20.21
N GLY A 103 -4.07 6.39 -19.65
CA GLY A 103 -3.05 7.22 -20.27
C GLY A 103 -2.26 6.53 -21.37
N ALA A 104 -2.38 5.21 -21.52
CA ALA A 104 -1.67 4.46 -22.55
C ALA A 104 -2.24 4.70 -23.95
N ALA A 105 -1.38 4.53 -24.95
CA ALA A 105 -1.73 4.64 -26.37
C ALA A 105 -2.81 3.60 -26.74
N PRO A 106 -3.76 3.93 -27.64
CA PRO A 106 -4.87 3.05 -27.99
C PRO A 106 -4.48 1.61 -28.38
N PRO A 107 -3.39 1.37 -29.17
CA PRO A 107 -3.01 0.01 -29.55
C PRO A 107 -2.58 -0.88 -28.38
N GLU A 108 -1.98 -0.31 -27.33
CA GLU A 108 -1.45 -1.05 -26.18
C GLU A 108 -2.49 -1.19 -25.06
N ARG A 109 -3.50 -0.32 -25.05
CA ARG A 109 -4.46 -0.17 -23.94
C ARG A 109 -5.17 -1.46 -23.58
N ALA A 110 -5.62 -2.25 -24.56
CA ALA A 110 -6.36 -3.49 -24.30
C ALA A 110 -5.48 -4.52 -23.56
N THR A 111 -4.25 -4.74 -24.05
CA THR A 111 -3.30 -5.68 -23.44
C THR A 111 -2.87 -5.22 -22.05
N LEU A 112 -2.62 -3.91 -21.87
CA LEU A 112 -2.29 -3.34 -20.57
C LEU A 112 -3.47 -3.43 -19.59
N ALA A 113 -4.71 -3.25 -20.05
CA ALA A 113 -5.90 -3.39 -19.22
C ALA A 113 -6.03 -4.81 -18.66
N ILE A 114 -5.78 -5.84 -19.47
CA ILE A 114 -5.81 -7.25 -19.02
C ILE A 114 -4.73 -7.49 -17.96
N ALA A 115 -3.50 -7.01 -18.20
CA ALA A 115 -2.40 -7.19 -17.25
C ALA A 115 -2.64 -6.44 -15.92
N ALA A 116 -3.15 -5.20 -15.99
CA ALA A 116 -3.54 -4.43 -14.82
C ALA A 116 -4.69 -5.10 -14.04
N LEU A 117 -5.69 -5.65 -14.75
CA LEU A 117 -6.79 -6.38 -14.14
C LEU A 117 -6.31 -7.64 -13.43
N ALA A 118 -5.41 -8.41 -14.05
CA ALA A 118 -4.81 -9.59 -13.42
C ALA A 118 -4.05 -9.21 -12.13
N MET A 119 -3.31 -8.10 -12.17
CA MET A 119 -2.61 -7.58 -10.99
C MET A 119 -3.58 -7.16 -9.88
N VAL A 120 -4.61 -6.37 -10.19
CA VAL A 120 -5.62 -5.94 -9.21
C VAL A 120 -6.41 -7.13 -8.67
N ALA A 121 -6.74 -8.12 -9.50
CA ALA A 121 -7.37 -9.37 -9.06
C ALA A 121 -6.46 -10.13 -8.08
N SER A 122 -5.14 -10.16 -8.32
CA SER A 122 -4.20 -10.73 -7.35
C SER A 122 -4.16 -9.96 -6.03
N PHE A 123 -4.30 -8.63 -6.06
CA PHE A 123 -4.39 -7.80 -4.85
C PHE A 123 -5.66 -8.07 -4.08
N TYR A 124 -6.79 -8.29 -4.76
CA TYR A 124 -8.07 -8.68 -4.15
C TYR A 124 -7.95 -10.01 -3.40
N VAL A 125 -7.39 -11.03 -4.05
CA VAL A 125 -7.14 -12.34 -3.41
C VAL A 125 -6.16 -12.19 -2.24
N ASN A 126 -5.12 -11.38 -2.40
CA ASN A 126 -4.15 -11.10 -1.36
C ASN A 126 -4.79 -10.42 -0.14
N ALA A 127 -5.65 -9.42 -0.35
CA ALA A 127 -6.40 -8.74 0.70
C ALA A 127 -7.23 -9.72 1.52
N ALA A 128 -8.03 -10.55 0.85
CA ALA A 128 -8.80 -11.60 1.50
C ALA A 128 -7.89 -12.56 2.30
N SER A 129 -6.78 -13.00 1.70
CA SER A 129 -5.84 -13.92 2.32
C SER A 129 -5.28 -13.41 3.64
N TRP A 130 -4.80 -12.16 3.69
CA TRP A 130 -4.14 -11.66 4.91
C TRP A 130 -5.13 -11.07 5.92
N MET A 131 -6.18 -10.37 5.47
CA MET A 131 -7.17 -9.76 6.37
C MET A 131 -7.98 -10.83 7.11
N TYR A 132 -8.43 -11.87 6.39
CA TYR A 132 -9.18 -12.96 7.03
C TYR A 132 -8.29 -13.76 7.99
N LEU A 133 -7.04 -14.00 7.61
CA LEU A 133 -6.06 -14.65 8.49
C LEU A 133 -5.77 -13.81 9.74
N ALA A 134 -5.68 -12.49 9.61
CA ALA A 134 -5.54 -11.58 10.75
C ALA A 134 -6.73 -11.69 11.72
N ALA A 135 -7.97 -11.73 11.21
CA ALA A 135 -9.17 -11.90 12.02
C ALA A 135 -9.20 -13.26 12.75
N ILE A 136 -8.78 -14.36 12.10
CA ILE A 136 -8.66 -15.67 12.75
C ILE A 136 -7.63 -15.62 13.88
N LEU A 137 -6.48 -15.00 13.64
CA LEU A 137 -5.40 -14.92 14.61
C LEU A 137 -5.79 -14.09 15.84
N GLU A 138 -6.51 -12.98 15.63
CA GLU A 138 -7.09 -12.19 16.71
C GLU A 138 -8.07 -13.01 17.54
N ARG A 139 -9.01 -13.71 16.89
CA ARG A 139 -9.96 -14.61 17.57
C ARG A 139 -9.28 -15.70 18.40
N ARG A 140 -8.10 -16.14 17.99
CA ARG A 140 -7.29 -17.16 18.69
C ARG A 140 -6.40 -16.59 19.80
N GLY A 141 -6.50 -15.30 20.11
CA GLY A 141 -5.64 -14.63 21.11
C GLY A 141 -4.17 -14.52 20.69
N ALA A 142 -3.89 -14.76 19.41
CA ALA A 142 -2.57 -14.64 18.82
C ALA A 142 -2.58 -13.45 17.86
N GLY A 143 -3.09 -12.29 18.29
CA GLY A 143 -3.26 -11.07 17.49
C GLY A 143 -2.03 -10.16 17.42
N ALA A 144 -2.22 -8.93 16.93
CA ALA A 144 -1.16 -7.91 16.84
C ALA A 144 -0.64 -7.51 18.23
N ALA A 145 -1.55 -7.26 19.17
CA ALA A 145 -1.23 -6.91 20.55
C ALA A 145 -0.45 -8.03 21.26
N ALA A 146 -0.84 -9.29 21.03
CA ALA A 146 -0.14 -10.46 21.59
C ALA A 146 1.29 -10.63 21.02
N ARG A 147 1.57 -10.06 19.85
CA ARG A 147 2.88 -10.13 19.18
C ARG A 147 3.71 -8.85 19.23
N GLY A 148 3.18 -7.78 19.85
CA GLY A 148 3.84 -6.48 19.90
C GLY A 148 4.04 -5.85 18.52
N GLU A 149 3.14 -6.13 17.57
CA GLU A 149 3.20 -5.54 16.23
C GLU A 149 2.80 -4.06 16.27
N LEU A 150 3.46 -3.22 15.47
CA LEU A 150 3.16 -1.78 15.37
C LEU A 150 1.87 -1.50 14.58
N THR A 151 1.34 -2.49 13.86
CA THR A 151 0.12 -2.40 13.07
C THR A 151 -1.10 -2.77 13.90
N THR A 152 -2.25 -2.21 13.55
CA THR A 152 -3.54 -2.48 14.22
C THR A 152 -3.93 -3.95 14.17
N ILE A 153 -3.55 -4.66 13.10
CA ILE A 153 -3.78 -6.10 12.93
C ILE A 153 -2.50 -6.80 12.49
N THR A 154 -2.37 -8.09 12.81
CA THR A 154 -1.22 -8.87 12.36
C THR A 154 -1.23 -8.93 10.85
N MET A 155 -0.07 -8.66 10.25
CA MET A 155 0.13 -8.87 8.82
C MET A 155 1.07 -10.07 8.59
N PRO A 156 0.53 -11.26 8.29
CA PRO A 156 1.34 -12.44 8.01
C PRO A 156 2.36 -12.17 6.91
N ARG A 157 3.62 -12.52 7.18
CA ARG A 157 4.75 -12.24 6.29
C ARG A 157 4.53 -12.82 4.88
N GLY A 158 4.99 -12.08 3.89
CA GLY A 158 4.95 -12.43 2.47
C GLY A 158 6.24 -12.09 1.76
N LEU A 159 6.27 -12.32 0.45
CA LEU A 159 7.34 -11.84 -0.43
C LEU A 159 7.15 -10.34 -0.75
N VAL A 160 5.91 -9.93 -0.97
CA VAL A 160 5.53 -8.56 -1.30
C VAL A 160 4.80 -7.91 -0.13
N GLY A 161 5.22 -6.70 0.27
CA GLY A 161 4.34 -5.79 0.99
C GLY A 161 4.68 -4.33 0.73
N GLY A 162 4.68 -3.50 1.78
CA GLY A 162 4.62 -2.03 1.65
C GLY A 162 5.75 -1.47 0.79
N THR A 163 6.99 -1.62 1.21
CA THR A 163 8.17 -1.17 0.44
C THR A 163 8.18 -1.70 -0.99
N GLU A 164 7.97 -3.00 -1.18
CA GLU A 164 8.02 -3.60 -2.52
C GLU A 164 6.92 -3.00 -3.41
N THR A 165 5.73 -2.77 -2.87
CA THR A 165 4.62 -2.10 -3.57
C THR A 165 4.99 -0.68 -3.97
N ILE A 166 5.58 0.11 -3.06
CA ILE A 166 6.06 1.48 -3.35
C ILE A 166 7.05 1.47 -4.52
N ALA A 167 8.04 0.56 -4.47
CA ALA A 167 9.04 0.44 -5.52
C ALA A 167 8.42 0.08 -6.88
N PHE A 168 7.50 -0.88 -6.91
CA PHE A 168 6.80 -1.23 -8.14
C PHE A 168 6.00 -0.06 -8.73
N TYR A 169 5.32 0.73 -7.90
CA TYR A 169 4.55 1.87 -8.41
C TYR A 169 5.44 3.00 -8.92
N VAL A 170 6.59 3.21 -8.29
CA VAL A 170 7.64 4.09 -8.84
C VAL A 170 8.07 3.59 -10.21
N LEU A 171 8.33 2.28 -10.36
CA LEU A 171 8.69 1.70 -11.65
C LEU A 171 7.57 1.80 -12.69
N PHE A 172 6.32 1.59 -12.30
CA PHE A 172 5.16 1.74 -13.20
C PHE A 172 5.09 3.15 -13.78
N LEU A 173 5.23 4.17 -12.92
CA LEU A 173 5.18 5.58 -13.32
C LEU A 173 6.45 6.01 -14.08
N ALA A 174 7.63 5.51 -13.71
CA ALA A 174 8.89 5.89 -14.34
C ALA A 174 9.14 5.18 -15.69
N LEU A 175 8.64 3.95 -15.87
CA LEU A 175 8.94 3.09 -17.02
C LEU A 175 7.65 2.64 -17.74
N PRO A 176 6.89 3.57 -18.36
CA PRO A 176 5.61 3.25 -19.00
C PRO A 176 5.72 2.19 -20.11
N ARG A 177 6.87 2.12 -20.80
CA ARG A 177 7.14 1.13 -21.86
C ARG A 177 7.23 -0.32 -21.34
N SER A 178 7.46 -0.50 -20.05
CA SER A 178 7.63 -1.81 -19.42
C SER A 178 6.41 -2.23 -18.60
N LEU A 179 5.29 -1.50 -18.66
CA LEU A 179 4.10 -1.73 -17.82
C LEU A 179 3.56 -3.15 -17.94
N LEU A 180 3.51 -3.71 -19.16
CA LEU A 180 3.03 -5.08 -19.36
C LEU A 180 3.84 -6.10 -18.54
N SER A 181 5.17 -6.03 -18.65
CA SER A 181 6.08 -6.90 -17.91
C SER A 181 6.01 -6.65 -16.40
N LEU A 182 5.95 -5.38 -16.00
CA LEU A 182 5.93 -4.99 -14.60
C LEU A 182 4.62 -5.41 -13.90
N PHE A 183 3.46 -5.21 -14.51
CA PHE A 183 2.16 -5.69 -13.99
C PHE A 183 2.13 -7.22 -13.90
N SER A 184 2.64 -7.91 -14.93
CA SER A 184 2.69 -9.38 -14.94
C SER A 184 3.61 -9.92 -13.83
N LEU A 185 4.78 -9.30 -13.65
CA LEU A 185 5.71 -9.66 -12.59
C LEU A 185 5.11 -9.42 -11.19
N MET A 186 4.51 -8.26 -10.97
CA MET A 186 3.86 -7.94 -9.70
C MET A 186 2.73 -8.94 -9.39
N THR A 187 1.92 -9.29 -10.40
CA THR A 187 0.89 -10.34 -10.28
C THR A 187 1.49 -11.65 -9.79
N ALA A 188 2.55 -12.15 -10.44
CA ALA A 188 3.20 -13.39 -10.05
C ALA A 188 3.76 -13.35 -8.62
N LEU A 189 4.43 -12.25 -8.23
CA LEU A 189 5.00 -12.08 -6.89
C LEU A 189 3.93 -12.01 -5.80
N VAL A 190 2.79 -11.38 -6.09
CA VAL A 190 1.65 -11.36 -5.16
C VAL A 190 1.02 -12.75 -5.05
N LEU A 191 0.84 -13.49 -6.13
CA LEU A 191 0.32 -14.85 -6.06
C LEU A 191 1.24 -15.79 -5.25
N VAL A 192 2.56 -15.65 -5.40
CA VAL A 192 3.53 -16.35 -4.53
C VAL A 192 3.30 -15.99 -3.06
N THR A 193 3.07 -14.72 -2.76
CA THR A 193 2.76 -14.25 -1.40
C THR A 193 1.48 -14.87 -0.84
N VAL A 194 0.42 -14.97 -1.66
CA VAL A 194 -0.84 -15.64 -1.29
C VAL A 194 -0.59 -17.12 -0.98
N ILE A 195 0.15 -17.83 -1.84
CA ILE A 195 0.47 -19.25 -1.64
C ILE A 195 1.27 -19.46 -0.35
N GLN A 196 2.27 -18.61 -0.08
CA GLN A 196 3.04 -18.66 1.16
C GLN A 196 2.14 -18.55 2.40
N ARG A 197 1.18 -17.62 2.38
CA ARG A 197 0.20 -17.43 3.47
C ARG A 197 -0.74 -18.62 3.62
N LEU A 198 -1.23 -19.17 2.51
CA LEU A 198 -2.09 -20.37 2.52
C LEU A 198 -1.34 -21.58 3.10
N VAL A 199 -0.12 -21.85 2.64
CA VAL A 199 0.70 -22.96 3.16
C VAL A 199 0.99 -22.78 4.65
N TRP A 200 1.29 -21.54 5.07
CA TRP A 200 1.49 -21.23 6.48
C TRP A 200 0.22 -21.48 7.30
N ALA A 201 -0.94 -21.02 6.81
CA ALA A 201 -2.22 -21.17 7.48
C ALA A 201 -2.60 -22.64 7.65
N VAL A 202 -2.48 -23.46 6.60
CA VAL A 202 -2.76 -24.92 6.66
C VAL A 202 -1.88 -25.65 7.68
N ARG A 203 -0.66 -25.16 7.93
CA ARG A 203 0.29 -25.79 8.87
C ARG A 203 0.17 -25.31 10.30
N ARG A 204 -0.45 -24.16 10.55
CA ARG A 204 -0.39 -23.47 11.86
C ARG A 204 -1.74 -23.04 12.43
N LEU A 205 -2.80 -23.03 11.62
CA LEU A 205 -4.17 -22.93 12.11
C LEU A 205 -4.72 -24.33 12.43
#